data_AF-A0A832XWQ4-F1
#
_entry.id   AF-A0A832XWQ4-F1
#
_cell.length_a   1.000
_cell.length_b   1.000
_cell.length_c   1.000
_cell.angle_alpha   90.00
_cell.angle_beta   90.00
_cell.angle_gamma   90.00
#
_symmetry.space_group_name_H-M   'P 1'
#
loop_
_entity.id
_entity.type
_entity.pdbx_description
1 polymer ?
#
loop_
_entity_poly.entity_id
_entity_poly.type
_entity_poly.pdbx_seq_one_letter_code
_entity_poly.pdbx_strand_id
1 'polypeptide(L)'
;FFADYVLPMGHASERHDINSYATSAGKWVAFRQPVLREYARREGREVEFTHEVNPGEVWEEDEFWNELSWRIDDGTMGIREHFMSPYREGERITIDEYYQYTFERVPGLPEAAAEEGLDALGYMRKHGAFLIEDANYSKHEEEGWPTPSGKQELYSQTMIEFGYPEHAIPHYRIRSHVHPDNLQGEDEYCLLPNFRLPQHIHSRSANAKWLVEIAHRNPIWIHPKDAARLGVSEGDLLKIETEIGWFVDKVWVTEGIKPGVVGCSHHIGRWRRSQDRGNRFLTNEVAIENLGGGRMRMRTVSGVEPWKSDDPDTNRIWWRDGGVHQNITHAVQPDPISGAHCWLQKVRLSRPGPDEKYGDVEVDTNKSFEYYKRWNEMAKQRETHPRGERRPLWMKRPLPPRKEHWFMPE
;
A
#
# COMPACT_ATOMS: atom_id res chain seq x y z
N PHE A 1 12.04 -0.95 7.41
CA PHE A 1 11.86 -2.20 6.65
C PHE A 1 13.23 -2.76 6.41
N PHE A 2 13.61 -3.71 7.26
CA PHE A 2 14.74 -4.59 7.00
C PHE A 2 14.13 -5.78 6.26
N ALA A 3 14.60 -6.06 5.04
CA ALA A 3 14.27 -7.32 4.38
C ALA A 3 15.37 -8.29 4.80
N ASP A 4 15.01 -9.33 5.55
CA ASP A 4 15.96 -10.35 5.98
C ASP A 4 16.41 -11.25 4.81
N TYR A 5 15.64 -11.27 3.72
CA TYR A 5 15.91 -12.05 2.51
C TYR A 5 15.71 -11.20 1.25
N VAL A 6 16.70 -11.25 0.36
CA VAL A 6 16.57 -10.80 -1.03
C VAL A 6 16.38 -12.06 -1.87
N LEU A 7 15.19 -12.21 -2.45
CA LEU A 7 14.89 -13.35 -3.32
C LEU A 7 15.50 -13.10 -4.71
N PRO A 8 16.01 -14.13 -5.40
CA PRO A 8 16.62 -14.01 -6.72
C PRO A 8 15.53 -13.89 -7.81
N MET A 9 14.66 -12.90 -7.70
CA MET A 9 13.55 -12.63 -8.62
C MET A 9 13.54 -11.17 -9.05
N GLY A 10 12.82 -10.84 -10.12
CA GLY A 10 12.39 -9.47 -10.38
C GLY A 10 13.03 -8.76 -11.57
N HIS A 11 13.51 -9.51 -12.56
CA HIS A 11 13.79 -8.90 -13.86
C HIS A 11 12.46 -8.63 -14.57
N ALA A 12 11.98 -7.37 -14.52
CA ALA A 12 10.65 -7.01 -14.99
C ALA A 12 10.38 -7.37 -16.47
N SER A 13 11.43 -7.56 -17.28
CA SER A 13 11.31 -8.01 -18.67
C SER A 13 11.25 -9.52 -18.86
N GLU A 14 11.81 -10.28 -17.93
CA GLU A 14 11.99 -11.72 -18.04
C GLU A 14 10.94 -12.46 -17.21
N ARG A 15 9.68 -12.09 -17.40
CA ARG A 15 8.57 -12.76 -16.73
C ARG A 15 7.41 -13.11 -17.63
N HIS A 16 6.72 -14.17 -17.26
CA HIS A 16 5.38 -14.39 -17.77
C HIS A 16 4.42 -13.43 -17.07
N ASP A 17 3.43 -12.94 -17.80
CA ASP A 17 2.42 -12.05 -17.22
C ASP A 17 1.14 -12.14 -18.06
N ILE A 18 0.00 -12.28 -17.40
CA ILE A 18 -1.31 -12.12 -18.04
C ILE A 18 -1.80 -10.72 -17.73
N ASN A 19 -2.06 -9.95 -18.78
CA ASN A 19 -2.55 -8.59 -18.64
C ASN A 19 -3.89 -8.40 -19.33
N SER A 20 -4.75 -7.64 -18.66
CA SER A 20 -6.00 -7.12 -19.22
C SER A 20 -6.23 -5.75 -18.59
N TYR A 21 -6.51 -4.74 -19.42
CA TYR A 21 -6.72 -3.37 -18.98
C TYR A 21 -7.91 -2.73 -19.71
N ALA A 22 -8.54 -1.75 -19.06
CA ALA A 22 -9.63 -0.96 -19.64
C ALA A 22 -9.12 0.04 -20.69
N THR A 23 -8.54 -0.46 -21.78
CA THR A 23 -8.10 0.32 -22.95
C THR A 23 -9.20 0.49 -23.98
N SER A 24 -10.26 -0.32 -23.90
CA SER A 24 -11.45 -0.26 -24.75
C SER A 24 -12.65 -0.89 -24.01
N ALA A 25 -13.83 -0.90 -24.64
CA ALA A 25 -14.99 -1.63 -24.14
C ALA A 25 -14.95 -3.13 -24.43
N GLY A 26 -13.99 -3.58 -25.24
CA GLY A 26 -13.78 -5.00 -25.51
C GLY A 26 -13.08 -5.68 -24.34
N LYS A 27 -13.44 -6.94 -24.11
CA LYS A 27 -12.76 -7.80 -23.13
C LYS A 27 -11.69 -8.57 -23.86
N TRP A 28 -10.44 -8.39 -23.45
CA TRP A 28 -9.30 -9.06 -24.06
C TRP A 28 -8.34 -9.53 -22.98
N VAL A 29 -7.52 -10.50 -23.33
CA VAL A 29 -6.41 -10.99 -22.53
C VAL A 29 -5.14 -10.88 -23.37
N ALA A 30 -4.03 -10.49 -22.75
CA ALA A 30 -2.73 -10.59 -23.38
C ALA A 30 -1.76 -11.38 -22.50
N PHE A 31 -0.72 -11.85 -23.15
CA PHE A 31 0.30 -12.69 -22.59
C PHE A 31 1.67 -12.15 -22.93
N ARG A 32 2.45 -11.91 -21.88
CA ARG A 32 3.88 -11.65 -21.98
C ARG A 32 4.63 -12.93 -21.62
N GLN A 33 5.76 -13.15 -22.27
CA GLN A 33 6.71 -14.20 -21.93
C GLN A 33 8.13 -13.66 -21.77
N PRO A 34 9.02 -14.35 -21.03
CA PRO A 34 10.43 -13.98 -20.91
C PRO A 34 11.13 -13.95 -22.27
N VAL A 35 11.85 -12.87 -22.54
CA VAL A 35 12.45 -12.61 -23.86
C VAL A 35 13.65 -13.53 -24.08
N LEU A 36 14.48 -13.73 -23.06
CA LEU A 36 15.68 -14.56 -23.18
C LEU A 36 15.35 -16.04 -23.29
N ARG A 37 14.29 -16.51 -22.62
CA ARG A 37 13.76 -17.87 -22.77
C ARG A 37 13.27 -18.12 -24.19
N GLU A 38 12.47 -17.19 -24.73
CA GLU A 38 11.98 -17.30 -26.11
C GLU A 38 13.11 -17.20 -27.15
N TYR A 39 14.11 -16.33 -26.91
CA TYR A 39 15.31 -16.26 -27.75
C TYR A 39 16.07 -17.58 -27.75
N ALA A 40 16.34 -18.17 -26.59
CA ALA A 40 17.01 -19.45 -26.47
C ALA A 40 16.24 -20.57 -27.19
N ARG A 41 14.91 -20.61 -27.04
CA ARG A 41 14.04 -21.55 -27.76
C ARG A 41 14.18 -21.43 -29.27
N ARG A 42 14.22 -20.21 -29.82
CA ARG A 42 14.39 -19.97 -31.28
C ARG A 42 15.77 -20.36 -31.80
N GLU A 43 16.78 -20.28 -30.95
CA GLU A 43 18.14 -20.78 -31.21
C GLU A 43 18.25 -22.31 -31.03
N GLY A 44 17.15 -23.01 -30.73
CA GLY A 44 17.15 -24.46 -30.52
C GLY A 44 17.76 -24.90 -29.19
N ARG A 45 17.88 -24.01 -28.22
CA ARG A 45 18.32 -24.32 -26.86
C ARG A 45 17.12 -24.58 -25.96
N GLU A 46 17.09 -25.75 -25.35
CA GLU A 46 16.13 -26.04 -24.29
C GLU A 46 16.53 -25.30 -23.01
N VAL A 47 15.53 -24.72 -22.36
CA VAL A 47 15.63 -23.96 -21.11
C VAL A 47 14.51 -24.47 -20.22
N GLU A 48 14.88 -25.05 -19.08
CA GLU A 48 13.92 -25.53 -18.09
C GLU A 48 13.42 -24.35 -17.25
N PHE A 49 14.35 -23.52 -16.78
CA PHE A 49 14.09 -22.36 -15.93
C PHE A 49 14.72 -21.09 -16.46
N THR A 50 14.02 -19.97 -16.27
CA THR A 50 14.47 -18.65 -16.71
C THR A 50 15.79 -18.21 -16.11
N HIS A 51 16.15 -18.65 -14.89
CA HIS A 51 17.43 -18.33 -14.27
C HIS A 51 18.64 -18.83 -15.06
N GLU A 52 18.48 -19.84 -15.92
CA GLU A 52 19.55 -20.41 -16.75
C GLU A 52 19.98 -19.46 -17.89
N VAL A 53 19.09 -18.54 -18.28
CA VAL A 53 19.33 -17.58 -19.37
C VAL A 53 19.28 -16.13 -18.91
N ASN A 54 18.64 -15.85 -17.77
CA ASN A 54 18.54 -14.51 -17.22
C ASN A 54 19.88 -14.04 -16.63
N PRO A 55 20.22 -12.75 -16.78
CA PRO A 55 21.40 -12.19 -16.14
C PRO A 55 21.35 -12.35 -14.61
N GLY A 56 22.43 -12.85 -14.03
CA GLY A 56 22.57 -12.96 -12.57
C GLY A 56 21.79 -14.10 -11.92
N GLU A 57 21.45 -15.16 -12.66
CA GLU A 57 20.74 -16.34 -12.14
C GLU A 57 19.39 -15.98 -11.50
N VAL A 58 18.71 -15.00 -12.09
CA VAL A 58 17.44 -14.46 -11.60
C VAL A 58 16.28 -15.26 -12.17
N TRP A 59 15.43 -15.76 -11.29
CA TRP A 59 14.20 -16.45 -11.63
C TRP A 59 13.10 -15.48 -12.04
N GLU A 60 12.25 -15.95 -12.93
CA GLU A 60 10.89 -15.48 -13.11
C GLU A 60 10.04 -15.79 -11.86
N GLU A 61 9.06 -14.94 -11.55
CA GLU A 61 8.37 -14.95 -10.26
C GLU A 61 7.50 -16.21 -10.07
N ASP A 62 6.71 -16.58 -11.07
CA ASP A 62 5.84 -17.75 -10.99
C ASP A 62 6.65 -19.06 -10.93
N GLU A 63 7.69 -19.19 -11.76
CA GLU A 63 8.63 -20.33 -11.69
C GLU A 63 9.25 -20.48 -10.30
N PHE A 64 9.75 -19.39 -9.72
CA PHE A 64 10.35 -19.41 -8.39
C PHE A 64 9.35 -19.84 -7.32
N TRP A 65 8.13 -19.29 -7.34
CA TRP A 65 7.11 -19.64 -6.34
C TRP A 65 6.61 -21.07 -6.51
N ASN A 66 6.46 -21.58 -7.74
CA ASN A 66 6.12 -22.96 -8.02
C ASN A 66 7.20 -23.92 -7.48
N GLU A 67 8.46 -23.62 -7.73
CA GLU A 67 9.61 -24.40 -7.24
C GLU A 67 9.71 -24.38 -5.72
N LEU A 68 9.68 -23.20 -5.13
CA LEU A 68 9.81 -23.04 -3.68
C LEU A 68 8.66 -23.75 -2.97
N SER A 69 7.42 -23.50 -3.39
CA SER A 69 6.22 -24.08 -2.76
C SER A 69 6.23 -25.61 -2.82
N TRP A 70 6.69 -26.19 -3.93
CA TRP A 70 6.82 -27.63 -4.05
C TRP A 70 7.90 -28.22 -3.13
N ARG A 71 9.04 -27.53 -2.99
CA ARG A 71 10.20 -28.01 -2.23
C ARG A 71 10.03 -27.85 -0.71
N ILE A 72 9.31 -26.82 -0.25
CA ILE A 72 9.13 -26.57 1.19
C ILE A 72 8.17 -27.55 1.87
N ASP A 73 7.25 -28.13 1.10
CA ASP A 73 6.28 -29.08 1.62
C ASP A 73 6.85 -30.50 1.53
N ASP A 74 7.01 -31.13 2.69
CA ASP A 74 7.45 -32.51 2.85
C ASP A 74 6.31 -33.53 2.71
N GLY A 75 5.10 -33.06 2.37
CA GLY A 75 3.88 -33.84 2.25
C GLY A 75 2.94 -33.68 3.46
N THR A 76 3.32 -32.90 4.47
CA THR A 76 2.49 -32.66 5.66
C THR A 76 1.65 -31.39 5.59
N MET A 77 1.99 -30.45 4.69
CA MET A 77 1.39 -29.12 4.66
C MET A 77 0.24 -28.98 3.65
N GLY A 78 0.13 -29.92 2.70
CA GLY A 78 -0.87 -29.89 1.63
C GLY A 78 -0.63 -28.81 0.57
N ILE A 79 0.54 -28.16 0.57
CA ILE A 79 0.90 -27.11 -0.39
C ILE A 79 1.09 -27.73 -1.79
N ARG A 80 1.72 -28.90 -1.89
CA ARG A 80 1.97 -29.56 -3.19
C ARG A 80 0.70 -29.81 -3.99
N GLU A 81 -0.42 -30.07 -3.33
CA GLU A 81 -1.72 -30.30 -3.98
C GLU A 81 -2.15 -29.13 -4.86
N HIS A 82 -1.72 -27.90 -4.53
CA HIS A 82 -2.02 -26.69 -5.31
C HIS A 82 -1.09 -26.48 -6.52
N PHE A 83 0.01 -27.23 -6.62
CA PHE A 83 1.02 -27.10 -7.67
C PHE A 83 1.20 -28.41 -8.48
N MET A 84 0.23 -29.31 -8.41
CA MET A 84 0.22 -30.53 -9.23
C MET A 84 -0.09 -30.21 -10.69
N SER A 85 0.58 -30.91 -11.60
CA SER A 85 0.27 -30.79 -13.02
C SER A 85 -1.13 -31.35 -13.30
N PRO A 86 -1.97 -30.62 -14.04
CA PRO A 86 -3.26 -31.13 -14.50
C PRO A 86 -3.13 -32.08 -15.70
N TYR A 87 -1.92 -32.23 -16.26
CA TYR A 87 -1.64 -33.06 -17.45
C TYR A 87 -0.72 -34.26 -17.16
N ARG A 88 0.06 -34.20 -16.08
CA ARG A 88 0.98 -35.26 -15.64
C ARG A 88 0.71 -35.64 -14.19
N GLU A 89 0.15 -36.83 -14.00
CA GLU A 89 -0.27 -37.31 -12.69
C GLU A 89 0.92 -37.45 -11.72
N GLY A 90 0.76 -36.91 -10.51
CA GLY A 90 1.78 -36.97 -9.44
C GLY A 90 2.99 -36.07 -9.65
N GLU A 91 3.06 -35.34 -10.77
CA GLU A 91 4.14 -34.41 -11.06
C GLU A 91 3.76 -32.97 -10.70
N ARG A 92 4.78 -32.13 -10.54
CA ARG A 92 4.58 -30.69 -10.38
C ARG A 92 4.18 -30.06 -11.71
N ILE A 93 3.33 -29.06 -11.66
CA ILE A 93 3.04 -28.17 -12.76
C ILE A 93 4.30 -27.43 -13.21
N THR A 94 4.51 -27.37 -14.52
CA THR A 94 5.49 -26.50 -15.16
C THR A 94 4.86 -25.14 -15.45
N ILE A 95 5.69 -24.12 -15.71
CA ILE A 95 5.15 -22.81 -16.03
C ILE A 95 4.33 -22.82 -17.33
N ASP A 96 4.76 -23.59 -18.33
CA ASP A 96 4.03 -23.75 -19.59
C ASP A 96 2.65 -24.36 -19.35
N GLU A 97 2.56 -25.39 -18.51
CA GLU A 97 1.26 -26.00 -18.17
C GLU A 97 0.36 -25.07 -17.37
N TYR A 98 0.92 -24.26 -16.46
CA TYR A 98 0.15 -23.27 -15.72
C TYR A 98 -0.55 -22.29 -16.67
N TYR A 99 0.19 -21.76 -17.65
CA TYR A 99 -0.36 -20.85 -18.64
C TYR A 99 -1.26 -21.55 -19.66
N GLN A 100 -0.89 -22.74 -20.14
CA GLN A 100 -1.76 -23.56 -21.00
C GLN A 100 -3.11 -23.82 -20.32
N TYR A 101 -3.09 -24.31 -19.08
CA TYR A 101 -4.29 -24.60 -18.29
C TYR A 101 -5.16 -23.36 -18.09
N THR A 102 -4.53 -22.20 -17.89
CA THR A 102 -5.22 -20.93 -17.77
C THR A 102 -5.87 -20.52 -19.10
N PHE A 103 -5.14 -20.62 -20.21
CA PHE A 103 -5.62 -20.21 -21.54
C PHE A 103 -6.68 -21.15 -22.11
N GLU A 104 -6.65 -22.44 -21.80
CA GLU A 104 -7.71 -23.40 -22.15
C GLU A 104 -9.07 -23.04 -21.56
N ARG A 105 -9.11 -22.18 -20.53
CA ARG A 105 -10.33 -21.70 -19.87
C ARG A 105 -10.76 -20.31 -20.32
N VAL A 106 -10.04 -19.70 -21.26
CA VAL A 106 -10.43 -18.42 -21.86
C VAL A 106 -11.47 -18.71 -22.95
N PRO A 107 -12.70 -18.15 -22.86
CA PRO A 107 -13.75 -18.40 -23.86
C PRO A 107 -13.29 -18.03 -25.27
N GLY A 108 -13.45 -18.94 -26.23
CA GLY A 108 -13.14 -18.73 -27.64
C GLY A 108 -11.66 -18.90 -28.03
N LEU A 109 -10.74 -18.92 -27.05
CA LEU A 109 -9.31 -19.02 -27.33
C LEU A 109 -8.90 -20.43 -27.82
N PRO A 110 -9.35 -21.55 -27.21
CA PRO A 110 -9.05 -22.89 -27.71
C PRO A 110 -9.52 -23.12 -29.15
N GLU A 111 -10.69 -22.59 -29.51
CA GLU A 111 -11.24 -22.69 -30.86
C GLU A 111 -10.41 -21.91 -31.87
N ALA A 112 -10.07 -20.65 -31.54
CA ALA A 112 -9.20 -19.82 -32.38
C ALA A 112 -7.78 -20.42 -32.54
N ALA A 113 -7.26 -21.03 -31.47
CA ALA A 113 -5.99 -21.75 -31.53
C ALA A 113 -6.06 -22.94 -32.49
N ALA A 114 -7.12 -23.75 -32.40
CA ALA A 114 -7.32 -24.92 -33.24
C ALA A 114 -7.45 -24.56 -34.74
N GLU A 115 -8.09 -23.45 -35.08
CA GLU A 115 -8.18 -22.95 -36.48
C GLU A 115 -6.81 -22.67 -37.10
N GLU A 116 -5.80 -22.35 -36.29
CA GLU A 116 -4.41 -22.16 -36.71
C GLU A 116 -3.53 -23.40 -36.52
N GLY A 117 -4.09 -24.52 -36.05
CA GLY A 117 -3.33 -25.73 -35.72
C GLY A 117 -2.41 -25.56 -34.50
N LEU A 118 -2.78 -24.69 -33.56
CA LEU A 118 -2.05 -24.40 -32.32
C LEU A 118 -2.85 -24.87 -31.10
N ASP A 119 -2.16 -25.04 -29.98
CA ASP A 119 -2.79 -25.07 -28.66
C ASP A 119 -2.98 -23.63 -28.12
N ALA A 120 -3.73 -23.48 -27.02
CA ALA A 120 -4.07 -22.17 -26.47
C ALA A 120 -2.81 -21.36 -26.06
N LEU A 121 -1.80 -21.99 -25.45
CA LEU A 121 -0.52 -21.36 -25.16
C LEU A 121 0.22 -20.96 -26.44
N GLY A 122 0.27 -21.82 -27.45
CA GLY A 122 0.89 -21.57 -28.75
C GLY A 122 0.27 -20.37 -29.45
N TYR A 123 -1.06 -20.24 -29.42
CA TYR A 123 -1.76 -19.07 -29.93
C TYR A 123 -1.31 -17.80 -29.19
N MET A 124 -1.31 -17.82 -27.85
CA MET A 124 -0.91 -16.65 -27.05
C MET A 124 0.58 -16.31 -27.21
N ARG A 125 1.45 -17.29 -27.42
CA ARG A 125 2.88 -17.07 -27.73
C ARG A 125 3.08 -16.39 -29.09
N LYS A 126 2.25 -16.76 -30.08
CA LYS A 126 2.33 -16.23 -31.44
C LYS A 126 1.75 -14.82 -31.54
N HIS A 127 0.56 -14.61 -30.99
CA HIS A 127 -0.21 -13.37 -31.17
C HIS A 127 -0.06 -12.38 -30.02
N GLY A 128 0.27 -12.86 -28.82
CA GLY A 128 0.44 -12.03 -27.63
C GLY A 128 -0.86 -11.49 -27.03
N ALA A 129 -1.98 -11.52 -27.75
CA ALA A 129 -3.28 -11.07 -27.25
C ALA A 129 -4.44 -11.80 -27.95
N PHE A 130 -5.57 -11.88 -27.24
CA PHE A 130 -6.82 -12.44 -27.74
C PHE A 130 -8.01 -11.61 -27.27
N LEU A 131 -8.89 -11.27 -28.22
CA LEU A 131 -10.15 -10.59 -27.95
C LEU A 131 -11.22 -11.63 -27.61
N ILE A 132 -11.75 -11.55 -26.38
CA ILE A 132 -12.74 -12.48 -25.84
C ILE A 132 -14.16 -12.01 -26.21
N GLU A 133 -14.45 -10.73 -26.01
CA GLU A 133 -15.75 -10.12 -26.32
C GLU A 133 -15.51 -8.76 -26.99
N ASP A 134 -16.20 -8.49 -28.10
CA ASP A 134 -16.22 -7.16 -28.71
C ASP A 134 -17.09 -6.19 -27.88
N ALA A 135 -16.73 -4.91 -27.92
CA ALA A 135 -17.33 -3.78 -27.23
C ALA A 135 -18.63 -4.05 -26.42
N ASN A 136 -18.50 -4.29 -25.12
CA ASN A 136 -19.63 -4.58 -24.23
C ASN A 136 -20.16 -3.29 -23.58
N TYR A 137 -20.92 -2.50 -24.34
CA TYR A 137 -21.71 -1.38 -23.81
C TYR A 137 -23.09 -1.93 -23.40
N SER A 138 -23.60 -1.54 -22.24
CA SER A 138 -24.92 -1.96 -21.71
C SER A 138 -25.07 -3.34 -21.04
N LYS A 139 -23.99 -4.01 -20.60
CA LYS A 139 -24.08 -5.24 -19.77
C LYS A 139 -25.05 -5.13 -18.58
N HIS A 140 -25.18 -3.93 -18.01
CA HIS A 140 -26.09 -3.63 -16.90
C HIS A 140 -27.59 -3.69 -17.27
N GLU A 141 -27.96 -3.65 -18.55
CA GLU A 141 -29.36 -3.82 -19.00
C GLU A 141 -29.80 -5.28 -18.91
N GLU A 142 -28.88 -6.22 -19.11
CA GLU A 142 -29.13 -7.67 -19.04
C GLU A 142 -28.88 -8.22 -17.62
N GLU A 143 -27.73 -7.89 -17.03
CA GLU A 143 -27.29 -8.44 -15.74
C GLU A 143 -27.73 -7.60 -14.54
N GLY A 144 -28.13 -6.34 -14.76
CA GLY A 144 -28.28 -5.36 -13.69
C GLY A 144 -26.94 -4.93 -13.08
N TRP A 145 -27.02 -4.04 -12.10
CA TRP A 145 -25.89 -3.70 -11.24
C TRP A 145 -25.75 -4.72 -10.11
N PRO A 146 -24.53 -4.96 -9.56
CA PRO A 146 -24.33 -5.88 -8.44
C PRO A 146 -24.81 -5.27 -7.11
N THR A 147 -26.06 -4.83 -7.07
CA THR A 147 -26.78 -4.24 -5.95
C THR A 147 -28.06 -5.05 -5.70
N PRO A 148 -28.66 -4.98 -4.49
CA PRO A 148 -29.90 -5.70 -4.20
C PRO A 148 -31.04 -5.42 -5.18
N SER A 149 -31.13 -4.18 -5.69
CA SER A 149 -32.17 -3.78 -6.65
C SER A 149 -31.83 -4.05 -8.13
N GLY A 150 -30.61 -4.46 -8.45
CA GLY A 150 -30.12 -4.51 -9.84
C GLY A 150 -29.92 -3.13 -10.48
N LYS A 151 -30.03 -2.04 -9.71
CA LYS A 151 -29.94 -0.64 -10.19
C LYS A 151 -28.80 0.12 -9.52
N GLN A 152 -28.47 1.30 -10.04
CA GLN A 152 -27.65 2.27 -9.30
C GLN A 152 -28.47 2.86 -8.16
N GLU A 153 -28.14 2.49 -6.92
CA GLU A 153 -28.89 2.88 -5.73
C GLU A 153 -28.44 4.26 -5.22
N LEU A 154 -29.11 5.32 -5.70
CA LEU A 154 -28.96 6.66 -5.10
C LEU A 154 -29.56 6.73 -3.69
N TYR A 155 -30.58 5.90 -3.43
CA TYR A 155 -31.15 5.63 -2.13
C TYR A 155 -30.81 4.20 -1.73
N SER A 156 -30.00 4.02 -0.68
CA SER A 156 -29.48 2.74 -0.25
C SER A 156 -30.24 2.20 0.97
N GLN A 157 -31.16 1.28 0.74
CA GLN A 157 -31.84 0.56 1.81
C GLN A 157 -30.84 -0.22 2.67
N THR A 158 -29.74 -0.70 2.06
CA THR A 158 -28.62 -1.34 2.74
C THR A 158 -28.09 -0.48 3.89
N MET A 159 -27.88 0.82 3.68
CA MET A 159 -27.33 1.70 4.71
C MET A 159 -28.28 1.82 5.91
N ILE A 160 -29.60 1.85 5.66
CA ILE A 160 -30.63 1.90 6.71
C ILE A 160 -30.63 0.61 7.52
N GLU A 161 -30.69 -0.54 6.84
CA GLU A 161 -30.74 -1.85 7.50
C GLU A 161 -29.52 -2.11 8.39
N PHE A 162 -28.35 -1.60 7.99
CA PHE A 162 -27.09 -1.73 8.72
C PHE A 162 -26.82 -0.60 9.73
N GLY A 163 -27.86 0.17 10.11
CA GLY A 163 -27.78 1.12 11.22
C GLY A 163 -27.27 2.53 10.87
N TYR A 164 -27.22 2.87 9.58
CA TYR A 164 -26.72 4.15 9.08
C TYR A 164 -27.73 4.88 8.17
N PRO A 165 -28.97 5.16 8.64
CA PRO A 165 -30.01 5.78 7.83
C PRO A 165 -29.66 7.19 7.33
N GLU A 166 -28.78 7.90 8.03
CA GLU A 166 -28.28 9.20 7.59
C GLU A 166 -27.47 9.13 6.29
N HIS A 167 -26.89 7.96 6.00
CA HIS A 167 -26.11 7.67 4.79
C HIS A 167 -26.93 6.99 3.70
N ALA A 168 -28.26 6.97 3.81
CA ALA A 168 -29.14 6.39 2.80
C ALA A 168 -29.03 7.09 1.43
N ILE A 169 -28.62 8.36 1.40
CA ILE A 169 -28.34 9.11 0.16
C ILE A 169 -26.98 9.80 0.26
N PRO A 170 -26.31 10.15 -0.85
CA PRO A 170 -25.14 11.01 -0.82
C PRO A 170 -25.47 12.39 -0.21
N HIS A 171 -24.64 12.85 0.75
CA HIS A 171 -24.90 14.10 1.48
C HIS A 171 -23.62 14.69 2.11
N TYR A 172 -23.70 15.96 2.52
CA TYR A 172 -22.67 16.66 3.29
C TYR A 172 -23.21 17.06 4.69
N ARG A 173 -23.63 16.07 5.49
CA ARG A 173 -24.09 16.33 6.88
C ARG A 173 -23.12 15.81 7.93
N ILE A 174 -22.22 14.90 7.57
CA ILE A 174 -21.19 14.41 8.49
C ILE A 174 -19.96 15.29 8.37
N ARG A 175 -19.54 15.84 9.50
CA ARG A 175 -18.34 16.65 9.64
C ARG A 175 -17.28 15.82 10.35
N SER A 176 -16.17 15.54 9.66
CA SER A 176 -15.04 14.80 10.23
C SER A 176 -14.39 15.55 11.39
N HIS A 177 -13.55 14.87 12.17
CA HIS A 177 -12.75 15.48 13.25
C HIS A 177 -11.85 16.64 12.79
N VAL A 178 -11.48 16.68 11.51
CA VAL A 178 -10.71 17.79 10.90
C VAL A 178 -11.55 18.87 10.21
N HIS A 179 -12.89 18.80 10.28
CA HIS A 179 -13.75 19.84 9.73
C HIS A 179 -13.47 21.17 10.45
N PRO A 180 -13.49 22.34 9.78
CA PRO A 180 -13.23 23.64 10.41
C PRO A 180 -14.03 23.89 11.69
N ASP A 181 -15.32 23.58 11.71
CA ASP A 181 -16.18 23.67 12.91
C ASP A 181 -15.75 22.78 14.09
N ASN A 182 -14.81 21.85 13.90
CA ASN A 182 -14.23 21.02 14.96
C ASN A 182 -12.80 21.47 15.34
N LEU A 183 -12.28 22.51 14.69
CA LEU A 183 -10.97 23.15 14.94
C LEU A 183 -11.22 24.52 15.56
N GLN A 184 -11.50 24.54 16.86
CA GLN A 184 -11.96 25.73 17.59
C GLN A 184 -10.82 26.49 18.27
N GLY A 185 -9.68 25.84 18.50
CA GLY A 185 -8.49 26.49 19.05
C GLY A 185 -7.76 27.34 18.01
N GLU A 186 -7.16 28.45 18.42
CA GLU A 186 -6.35 29.29 17.54
C GLU A 186 -5.09 28.55 17.03
N ASP A 187 -4.65 27.54 17.78
CA ASP A 187 -3.52 26.64 17.50
C ASP A 187 -3.96 25.30 16.89
N GLU A 188 -5.25 25.10 16.60
CA GLU A 188 -5.76 23.86 16.01
C GLU A 188 -5.79 23.91 14.47
N TYR A 189 -5.22 22.89 13.84
CA TYR A 189 -5.06 22.80 12.39
C TYR A 189 -5.45 21.42 11.86
N CYS A 190 -5.76 21.37 10.56
CA CYS A 190 -5.79 20.12 9.81
C CYS A 190 -4.38 19.80 9.30
N LEU A 191 -3.80 18.67 9.73
CA LEU A 191 -2.60 18.11 9.13
C LEU A 191 -2.98 17.21 7.95
N LEU A 192 -2.35 17.48 6.80
CA LEU A 192 -2.41 16.68 5.59
C LEU A 192 -1.11 15.85 5.48
N PRO A 193 -1.10 14.59 5.95
CA PRO A 193 0.12 13.79 6.01
C PRO A 193 0.41 13.00 4.73
N ASN A 194 -0.54 12.96 3.79
CA ASN A 194 -0.63 11.93 2.76
C ASN A 194 -0.44 12.44 1.33
N PHE A 195 -0.04 13.69 1.12
CA PHE A 195 0.37 14.13 -0.23
C PHE A 195 1.59 13.36 -0.71
N ARG A 196 1.73 13.24 -2.04
CA ARG A 196 2.80 12.46 -2.66
C ARG A 196 3.92 13.35 -3.16
N LEU A 197 5.15 13.04 -2.72
CA LEU A 197 6.34 13.60 -3.34
C LEU A 197 6.60 12.80 -4.62
N PRO A 198 6.77 13.44 -5.79
CA PRO A 198 6.90 12.73 -7.06
C PRO A 198 8.16 11.84 -7.12
N GLN A 199 9.16 12.11 -6.29
CA GLN A 199 10.39 11.31 -6.20
C GLN A 199 10.22 10.00 -5.42
N HIS A 200 9.16 9.86 -4.61
CA HIS A 200 9.07 8.78 -3.63
C HIS A 200 7.82 7.92 -3.81
N ILE A 201 8.01 6.60 -3.79
CA ILE A 201 6.94 5.61 -3.75
C ILE A 201 6.76 5.14 -2.30
N HIS A 202 5.89 5.80 -1.56
CA HIS A 202 5.69 5.56 -0.13
C HIS A 202 7.03 5.49 0.65
N SER A 203 7.31 4.36 1.30
CA SER A 203 8.53 4.07 2.05
C SER A 203 9.59 3.31 1.25
N ARG A 204 9.35 3.01 -0.03
CA ARG A 204 10.16 2.06 -0.81
C ARG A 204 11.34 2.70 -1.56
N SER A 205 11.29 4.02 -1.77
CA SER A 205 12.32 4.75 -2.50
C SER A 205 13.51 5.19 -1.65
N ALA A 206 13.49 4.93 -0.33
CA ALA A 206 14.53 5.39 0.59
C ALA A 206 15.93 4.84 0.28
N ASN A 207 16.05 3.74 -0.50
CA ASN A 207 17.33 3.14 -0.89
C ASN A 207 17.78 3.55 -2.31
N ALA A 208 17.02 4.40 -3.00
CA ALA A 208 17.36 4.89 -4.33
C ALA A 208 18.14 6.21 -4.20
N LYS A 209 19.47 6.14 -4.25
CA LYS A 209 20.37 7.28 -3.98
C LYS A 209 20.01 8.55 -4.74
N TRP A 210 19.69 8.46 -6.03
CA TRP A 210 19.32 9.62 -6.85
C TRP A 210 17.98 10.25 -6.47
N LEU A 211 17.00 9.45 -6.06
CA LEU A 211 15.69 9.97 -5.62
C LEU A 211 15.81 10.65 -4.25
N VAL A 212 16.61 10.05 -3.37
CA VAL A 212 16.91 10.60 -2.03
C VAL A 212 17.68 11.91 -2.12
N GLU A 213 18.66 12.03 -3.01
CA GLU A 213 19.42 13.27 -3.19
C GLU A 213 18.49 14.46 -3.50
N ILE A 214 17.49 14.26 -4.37
CA ILE A 214 16.52 15.29 -4.76
C ILE A 214 15.58 15.64 -3.59
N ALA A 215 15.11 14.65 -2.84
CA ALA A 215 14.14 14.84 -1.77
C ALA A 215 14.51 14.01 -0.52
N HIS A 216 15.17 14.64 0.45
CA HIS A 216 15.64 13.99 1.67
C HIS A 216 15.02 14.55 2.97
N ARG A 217 14.08 15.50 2.87
CA ARG A 217 13.42 16.14 4.04
C ARG A 217 11.91 16.17 3.87
N ASN A 218 11.16 16.06 4.96
CA ASN A 218 9.71 16.22 5.00
C ASN A 218 9.25 17.35 5.93
N PRO A 219 9.72 18.60 5.72
CA PRO A 219 9.37 19.71 6.61
C PRO A 219 7.85 19.93 6.67
N ILE A 220 7.41 20.67 7.69
CA ILE A 220 6.03 21.13 7.83
C ILE A 220 5.76 22.27 6.86
N TRP A 221 4.93 22.02 5.86
CA TRP A 221 4.43 23.04 4.96
C TRP A 221 3.43 23.88 5.73
N ILE A 222 3.67 25.18 5.80
CA ILE A 222 2.80 26.12 6.50
C ILE A 222 2.63 27.40 5.67
N HIS A 223 1.42 27.96 5.68
CA HIS A 223 1.13 29.20 4.99
C HIS A 223 1.80 30.39 5.71
N PRO A 224 2.31 31.42 5.00
CA PRO A 224 2.98 32.58 5.61
C PRO A 224 2.19 33.27 6.74
N LYS A 225 0.86 33.41 6.58
CA LYS A 225 -0.04 33.96 7.62
C LYS A 225 -0.02 33.15 8.91
N ASP A 226 -0.01 31.82 8.81
CA ASP A 226 0.01 30.94 9.96
C ASP A 226 1.39 30.90 10.62
N ALA A 227 2.45 30.92 9.82
CA ALA A 227 3.83 31.03 10.30
C ALA A 227 4.03 32.34 11.10
N ALA A 228 3.55 33.47 10.57
CA ALA A 228 3.59 34.76 11.25
C ALA A 228 2.79 34.74 12.56
N ARG A 229 1.60 34.13 12.57
CA ARG A 229 0.77 33.97 13.77
C ARG A 229 1.47 33.14 14.87
N LEU A 230 2.17 32.09 14.47
CA LEU A 230 2.91 31.21 15.38
C LEU A 230 4.31 31.74 15.74
N GLY A 231 4.76 32.83 15.11
CA GLY A 231 6.09 33.41 15.31
C GLY A 231 7.23 32.49 14.87
N VAL A 232 7.04 31.75 13.78
CA VAL A 232 8.04 30.85 13.18
C VAL A 232 8.40 31.29 11.77
N SER A 233 9.67 31.09 11.42
CA SER A 233 10.24 31.37 10.09
C SER A 233 10.70 30.09 9.39
N GLU A 234 11.15 30.21 8.14
CA GLU A 234 11.75 29.10 7.39
C GLU A 234 12.86 28.42 8.21
N GLY A 235 12.78 27.09 8.33
CA GLY A 235 13.77 26.28 9.05
C GLY A 235 13.65 26.27 10.57
N ASP A 236 12.79 27.11 11.17
CA ASP A 236 12.48 27.04 12.60
C ASP A 236 11.82 25.71 12.95
N LEU A 237 11.87 25.35 14.23
CA LEU A 237 11.23 24.14 14.74
C LEU A 237 9.78 24.41 15.13
N LEU A 238 8.92 23.44 14.83
CA LEU A 238 7.53 23.43 15.22
C LEU A 238 7.19 22.07 15.84
N LYS A 239 6.46 22.11 16.95
CA LYS A 239 5.87 20.94 17.59
C LYS A 239 4.47 20.71 17.05
N ILE A 240 4.19 19.48 16.64
CA ILE A 240 2.93 19.03 16.08
C ILE A 240 2.36 18.01 17.04
N GLU A 241 1.39 18.44 17.84
CA GLU A 241 0.69 17.60 18.80
C GLU A 241 -0.56 16.99 18.17
N THR A 242 -0.70 15.68 18.35
CA THR A 242 -1.82 14.85 17.89
C THR A 242 -2.56 14.28 19.11
N GLU A 243 -3.64 13.54 18.88
CA GLU A 243 -4.42 12.90 19.95
C GLU A 243 -3.59 11.94 20.84
N ILE A 244 -2.55 11.29 20.31
CA ILE A 244 -1.83 10.22 21.02
C ILE A 244 -0.34 10.53 21.24
N GLY A 245 0.13 11.70 20.86
CA GLY A 245 1.56 11.99 20.86
C GLY A 245 1.90 13.30 20.16
N TRP A 246 3.19 13.52 19.92
CA TRP A 246 3.67 14.70 19.21
C TRP A 246 5.00 14.41 18.51
N PHE A 247 5.33 15.24 17.54
CA PHE A 247 6.65 15.24 16.91
C PHE A 247 7.14 16.66 16.66
N VAL A 248 8.46 16.84 16.53
CA VAL A 248 9.08 18.13 16.24
C VAL A 248 9.81 18.07 14.92
N ASP A 249 9.47 18.98 14.01
CA ASP A 249 10.05 19.06 12.67
C ASP A 249 10.31 20.52 12.28
N LYS A 250 11.03 20.73 11.18
CA LYS A 250 11.34 22.04 10.63
C LYS A 250 10.18 22.58 9.81
N VAL A 251 10.07 23.90 9.79
CA VAL A 251 9.08 24.63 9.02
C VAL A 251 9.59 24.89 7.60
N TRP A 252 8.71 24.69 6.61
CA TRP A 252 8.82 25.25 5.25
C TRP A 252 7.63 26.18 5.00
N VAL A 253 7.91 27.48 4.88
CA VAL A 253 6.91 28.52 4.64
C VAL A 253 6.60 28.60 3.14
N THR A 254 5.34 28.42 2.78
CA THR A 254 4.91 28.40 1.37
C THR A 254 3.47 28.83 1.18
N GLU A 255 3.19 29.60 0.13
CA GLU A 255 1.81 29.94 -0.28
C GLU A 255 1.09 28.76 -0.96
N GLY A 256 1.80 27.66 -1.22
CA GLY A 256 1.25 26.45 -1.83
C GLY A 256 0.34 25.61 -0.93
N ILE A 257 0.06 26.06 0.30
CA ILE A 257 -0.84 25.40 1.24
C ILE A 257 -1.88 26.39 1.79
N LYS A 258 -3.12 25.93 1.96
CA LYS A 258 -4.23 26.78 2.42
C LYS A 258 -4.00 27.24 3.87
N PRO A 259 -4.31 28.50 4.24
CA PRO A 259 -4.36 28.93 5.64
C PRO A 259 -5.25 28.01 6.50
N GLY A 260 -4.78 27.67 7.70
CA GLY A 260 -5.43 26.73 8.62
C GLY A 260 -5.18 25.24 8.30
N VAL A 261 -4.33 24.93 7.31
CA VAL A 261 -3.91 23.58 6.96
C VAL A 261 -2.38 23.52 6.98
N VAL A 262 -1.83 22.45 7.53
CA VAL A 262 -0.40 22.14 7.48
C VAL A 262 -0.16 20.81 6.78
N GLY A 263 0.99 20.67 6.14
CA GLY A 263 1.34 19.45 5.39
C GLY A 263 2.65 18.86 5.89
N CYS A 264 2.71 17.54 6.02
CA CYS A 264 3.98 16.84 6.22
C CYS A 264 3.96 15.56 5.39
N SER A 265 5.03 15.27 4.65
CA SER A 265 5.07 14.09 3.77
C SER A 265 5.38 12.82 4.57
N HIS A 266 4.63 11.74 4.36
CA HIS A 266 4.87 10.44 5.02
C HIS A 266 6.03 9.61 4.43
N HIS A 267 6.64 10.05 3.33
CA HIS A 267 7.64 9.29 2.58
C HIS A 267 8.96 9.15 3.36
N ILE A 268 9.30 10.19 4.11
CA ILE A 268 10.60 10.42 4.75
C ILE A 268 10.45 10.31 6.28
N GLY A 269 11.55 10.30 7.03
CA GLY A 269 11.55 10.07 8.48
C GLY A 269 11.79 8.61 8.87
N ARG A 270 12.49 7.84 8.05
CA ARG A 270 12.85 6.47 8.45
C ARG A 270 13.89 6.52 9.56
N TRP A 271 13.84 5.53 10.44
CA TRP A 271 14.72 5.46 11.59
C TRP A 271 15.23 4.04 11.80
N ARG A 272 16.37 3.93 12.48
CA ARG A 272 16.97 2.69 12.96
C ARG A 272 17.59 2.94 14.33
N ARG A 273 17.67 1.92 15.17
CA ARG A 273 18.49 1.99 16.39
C ARG A 273 19.94 1.66 16.06
N SER A 274 20.86 1.96 16.96
CA SER A 274 22.30 1.71 16.75
C SER A 274 22.62 0.23 16.50
N GLN A 275 21.87 -0.70 17.12
CA GLN A 275 22.01 -2.14 16.91
C GLN A 275 21.38 -2.65 15.62
N ASP A 276 20.52 -1.87 14.96
CA ASP A 276 19.78 -2.31 13.79
C ASP A 276 20.66 -2.14 12.52
N ARG A 277 20.73 -3.18 11.69
CA ARG A 277 21.40 -3.12 10.37
C ARG A 277 20.42 -2.72 9.29
N GLY A 278 20.75 -1.74 8.44
CA GLY A 278 20.00 -1.51 7.21
C GLY A 278 20.40 -0.23 6.47
N ASN A 279 19.46 0.29 5.66
CA ASN A 279 19.67 1.45 4.81
C ASN A 279 20.15 2.68 5.62
N ARG A 280 21.11 3.42 5.06
CA ARG A 280 21.70 4.63 5.64
C ARG A 280 21.45 5.90 4.79
N PHE A 281 20.90 5.78 3.59
CA PHE A 281 20.69 6.92 2.67
C PHE A 281 19.62 7.90 3.14
N LEU A 282 18.54 7.41 3.76
CA LEU A 282 17.40 8.23 4.20
C LEU A 282 16.86 7.70 5.53
N THR A 283 17.75 7.46 6.49
CA THR A 283 17.39 6.86 7.78
C THR A 283 18.20 7.48 8.90
N ASN A 284 17.51 8.04 9.88
CA ASN A 284 18.13 8.58 11.09
C ASN A 284 18.47 7.45 12.08
N GLU A 285 19.54 7.62 12.85
CA GLU A 285 19.76 6.81 14.04
C GLU A 285 18.97 7.39 15.21
N VAL A 286 18.26 6.55 15.96
CA VAL A 286 17.40 6.98 17.07
C VAL A 286 17.65 6.17 18.34
N ALA A 287 17.42 6.80 19.48
CA ALA A 287 17.29 6.16 20.78
C ALA A 287 15.82 6.17 21.21
N ILE A 288 15.33 5.05 21.74
CA ILE A 288 13.96 4.92 22.22
C ILE A 288 13.99 4.75 23.74
N GLU A 289 13.33 5.66 24.44
CA GLU A 289 13.26 5.74 25.89
C GLU A 289 11.82 5.52 26.36
N ASN A 290 11.65 4.71 27.41
CA ASN A 290 10.37 4.57 28.10
C ASN A 290 10.30 5.61 29.22
N LEU A 291 9.35 6.55 29.11
CA LEU A 291 9.15 7.64 30.07
C LEU A 291 8.17 7.27 31.20
N GLY A 292 7.71 6.01 31.23
CA GLY A 292 6.71 5.53 32.18
C GLY A 292 5.28 5.92 31.81
N GLY A 293 4.31 5.21 32.40
CA GLY A 293 2.88 5.51 32.20
C GLY A 293 2.38 5.30 30.77
N GLY A 294 3.03 4.44 29.98
CA GLY A 294 2.69 4.20 28.57
C GLY A 294 3.34 5.19 27.58
N ARG A 295 4.12 6.16 28.06
CA ARG A 295 4.81 7.13 27.20
C ARG A 295 6.16 6.60 26.72
N MET A 296 6.38 6.71 25.42
CA MET A 296 7.62 6.34 24.75
C MET A 296 8.14 7.55 23.97
N ARG A 297 9.44 7.86 24.11
CA ARG A 297 10.09 8.93 23.37
C ARG A 297 11.17 8.35 22.45
N MET A 298 11.09 8.70 21.18
CA MET A 298 12.12 8.43 20.18
C MET A 298 12.89 9.73 19.94
N ARG A 299 14.18 9.73 20.29
CA ARG A 299 15.09 10.86 20.03
C ARG A 299 15.99 10.57 18.87
N THR A 300 16.16 11.54 17.98
CA THR A 300 17.17 11.47 16.92
C THR A 300 18.56 11.63 17.53
N VAL A 301 19.40 10.61 17.38
CA VAL A 301 20.79 10.57 17.86
C VAL A 301 21.73 11.14 16.81
N SER A 302 21.59 10.68 15.57
CA SER A 302 22.31 11.21 14.42
C SER A 302 21.46 11.12 13.16
N GLY A 303 21.65 12.09 12.27
CA GLY A 303 21.00 12.12 10.97
C GLY A 303 21.71 11.25 9.93
N VAL A 304 21.50 11.58 8.66
CA VAL A 304 22.22 10.93 7.56
C VAL A 304 23.65 11.46 7.47
N GLU A 305 24.63 10.58 7.31
CA GLU A 305 26.05 10.92 7.21
C GLU A 305 26.74 10.10 6.11
N PRO A 306 27.86 10.57 5.54
CA PRO A 306 28.65 9.77 4.62
C PRO A 306 29.22 8.54 5.32
N TRP A 307 29.42 7.46 4.56
CA TRP A 307 30.15 6.30 5.05
C TRP A 307 31.02 5.69 3.95
N LYS A 308 32.06 4.97 4.36
CA LYS A 308 32.92 4.24 3.44
C LYS A 308 32.25 2.92 3.03
N SER A 309 32.09 2.71 1.73
CA SER A 309 31.73 1.44 1.12
C SER A 309 32.39 1.31 -0.27
N ASP A 310 32.10 0.20 -0.95
CA ASP A 310 32.50 -0.04 -2.34
C ASP A 310 31.71 0.82 -3.34
N ASP A 311 30.56 1.39 -2.94
CA ASP A 311 29.85 2.40 -3.73
C ASP A 311 30.46 3.79 -3.45
N PRO A 312 31.13 4.43 -4.43
CA PRO A 312 31.83 5.70 -4.23
C PRO A 312 30.90 6.86 -3.84
N ASP A 313 29.60 6.78 -4.11
CA ASP A 313 28.65 7.86 -3.81
C ASP A 313 28.33 7.94 -2.31
N THR A 314 28.50 6.84 -1.57
CA THR A 314 28.23 6.79 -0.12
C THR A 314 29.15 7.71 0.69
N ASN A 315 30.36 7.96 0.20
CA ASN A 315 31.29 8.92 0.81
C ASN A 315 30.99 10.38 0.46
N ARG A 316 30.05 10.65 -0.44
CA ARG A 316 29.74 11.98 -0.98
C ARG A 316 28.41 12.56 -0.50
N ILE A 317 27.72 11.85 0.41
CA ILE A 317 26.40 12.25 0.90
C ILE A 317 26.49 13.60 1.63
N TRP A 318 25.86 14.63 1.04
CA TRP A 318 25.93 16.00 1.55
C TRP A 318 24.73 16.38 2.43
N TRP A 319 23.61 15.66 2.34
CA TRP A 319 22.48 15.90 3.22
C TRP A 319 22.73 15.32 4.62
N ARG A 320 22.11 15.96 5.61
CA ARG A 320 22.20 15.58 7.04
C ARG A 320 20.85 15.26 7.66
N ASP A 321 19.80 15.54 6.92
CA ASP A 321 18.41 15.47 7.36
C ASP A 321 17.79 14.24 6.71
N GLY A 322 17.24 13.34 7.54
CA GLY A 322 16.48 12.16 7.11
C GLY A 322 14.98 12.28 7.43
N GLY A 323 14.54 13.47 7.85
CA GLY A 323 13.16 13.80 8.20
C GLY A 323 12.62 13.20 9.50
N VAL A 324 11.30 13.28 9.71
CA VAL A 324 10.63 12.87 10.96
C VAL A 324 9.49 11.88 10.70
N HIS A 325 9.39 10.83 11.53
CA HIS A 325 8.40 9.75 11.35
C HIS A 325 7.01 10.10 11.92
N GLN A 326 6.29 11.04 11.28
CA GLN A 326 5.00 11.53 11.78
C GLN A 326 3.94 10.43 12.05
N ASN A 327 3.86 9.38 11.22
CA ASN A 327 2.75 8.41 11.28
C ASN A 327 2.65 7.67 12.62
N ILE A 328 3.73 7.62 13.42
CA ILE A 328 3.73 6.98 14.73
C ILE A 328 2.82 7.73 15.72
N THR A 329 2.62 9.04 15.53
CA THR A 329 1.75 9.85 16.39
C THR A 329 0.29 9.88 15.89
N HIS A 330 -0.06 9.20 14.80
CA HIS A 330 -1.44 9.24 14.29
C HIS A 330 -2.33 8.26 15.04
N ALA A 331 -3.42 8.75 15.61
CA ALA A 331 -4.39 7.90 16.29
C ALA A 331 -5.17 7.03 15.28
N VAL A 332 -5.59 5.84 15.72
CA VAL A 332 -6.43 4.95 14.90
C VAL A 332 -7.82 5.58 14.69
N GLN A 333 -8.11 6.02 13.47
CA GLN A 333 -9.35 6.72 13.09
C GLN A 333 -10.08 5.99 11.94
N PRO A 334 -10.65 4.79 12.16
CA PRO A 334 -11.33 4.05 11.10
C PRO A 334 -12.72 4.61 10.83
N ASP A 335 -13.08 4.83 9.58
CA ASP A 335 -14.48 5.01 9.18
C ASP A 335 -15.29 3.76 9.58
N PRO A 336 -16.36 3.88 10.39
CA PRO A 336 -17.02 2.73 11.01
C PRO A 336 -17.81 1.89 10.01
N ILE A 337 -18.10 2.43 8.82
CA ILE A 337 -18.84 1.76 7.75
C ILE A 337 -17.89 0.96 6.86
N SER A 338 -16.84 1.60 6.34
CA SER A 338 -15.90 0.97 5.41
C SER A 338 -14.77 0.21 6.12
N GLY A 339 -14.38 0.64 7.31
CA GLY A 339 -13.17 0.23 8.04
C GLY A 339 -11.90 0.97 7.60
N ALA A 340 -12.00 1.90 6.64
CA ALA A 340 -10.84 2.61 6.11
C ALA A 340 -10.30 3.64 7.12
N HIS A 341 -8.98 3.76 7.23
CA HIS A 341 -8.37 4.74 8.11
C HIS A 341 -8.46 6.18 7.54
N CYS A 342 -8.99 7.11 8.34
CA CYS A 342 -9.01 8.53 8.07
C CYS A 342 -7.65 9.15 8.39
N TRP A 343 -6.87 9.48 7.35
CA TRP A 343 -5.48 9.89 7.53
C TRP A 343 -5.28 11.35 7.96
N LEU A 344 -6.19 12.26 7.63
CA LEU A 344 -6.07 13.66 8.04
C LEU A 344 -6.14 13.75 9.56
N GLN A 345 -5.21 14.49 10.17
CA GLN A 345 -5.14 14.60 11.62
C GLN A 345 -5.59 15.98 12.06
N LYS A 346 -6.37 16.04 13.15
CA LYS A 346 -6.51 17.26 13.94
C LYS A 346 -5.22 17.39 14.76
N VAL A 347 -4.55 18.53 14.67
CA VAL A 347 -3.30 18.79 15.40
C VAL A 347 -3.31 20.13 16.11
N ARG A 348 -2.51 20.24 17.17
CA ARG A 348 -2.16 21.52 17.80
C ARG A 348 -0.71 21.89 17.49
N LEU A 349 -0.48 23.15 17.14
CA LEU A 349 0.83 23.65 16.75
C LEU A 349 1.39 24.58 17.81
N SER A 350 2.64 24.34 18.21
CA SER A 350 3.34 25.20 19.18
C SER A 350 4.84 25.22 18.91
N ARG A 351 5.55 26.19 19.51
CA ARG A 351 7.02 26.16 19.51
C ARG A 351 7.49 25.05 20.46
N PRO A 352 8.52 24.26 20.10
CA PRO A 352 9.05 23.24 20.99
C PRO A 352 9.57 23.84 22.31
N GLY A 353 9.42 23.08 23.38
CA GLY A 353 10.03 23.38 24.66
C GLY A 353 11.57 23.23 24.64
N PRO A 354 12.26 23.67 25.71
CA PRO A 354 13.74 23.68 25.75
C PRO A 354 14.41 22.31 25.51
N ASP A 355 13.75 21.22 25.92
CA ASP A 355 14.25 19.84 25.81
C ASP A 355 13.69 19.07 24.61
N GLU A 356 12.87 19.71 23.77
CA GLU A 356 12.21 19.12 22.62
C GLU A 356 12.98 19.50 21.35
N LYS A 357 13.65 18.51 20.74
CA LYS A 357 14.62 18.74 19.67
C LYS A 357 14.03 18.32 18.33
N TYR A 358 14.62 18.84 17.25
CA TYR A 358 14.34 18.37 15.89
C TYR A 358 14.41 16.84 15.80
N GLY A 359 13.36 16.22 15.24
CA GLY A 359 13.26 14.78 15.05
C GLY A 359 12.85 14.01 16.30
N ASP A 360 12.57 14.68 17.42
CA ASP A 360 11.94 14.02 18.57
C ASP A 360 10.49 13.63 18.23
N VAL A 361 10.11 12.43 18.64
CA VAL A 361 8.75 11.90 18.55
C VAL A 361 8.38 11.30 19.91
N GLU A 362 7.22 11.62 20.42
CA GLU A 362 6.68 11.00 21.63
C GLU A 362 5.29 10.46 21.38
N VAL A 363 5.01 9.29 21.92
CA VAL A 363 3.70 8.65 21.85
C VAL A 363 3.30 8.08 23.19
N ASP A 364 1.99 8.08 23.42
CA ASP A 364 1.34 7.47 24.57
C ASP A 364 0.54 6.24 24.10
N THR A 365 1.03 5.06 24.44
CA THR A 365 0.42 3.79 24.05
C THR A 365 -0.94 3.57 24.72
N ASN A 366 -1.13 4.12 25.92
CA ASN A 366 -2.41 4.02 26.63
C ASN A 366 -3.45 4.89 25.93
N LYS A 367 -3.12 6.14 25.60
CA LYS A 367 -4.00 7.00 24.79
C LYS A 367 -4.33 6.37 23.45
N SER A 368 -3.35 5.77 22.77
CA SER A 368 -3.58 5.07 21.51
C SER A 368 -4.62 3.95 21.66
N PHE A 369 -4.50 3.13 22.70
CA PHE A 369 -5.43 2.04 22.96
C PHE A 369 -6.82 2.53 23.42
N GLU A 370 -6.89 3.59 24.23
CA GLU A 370 -8.15 4.24 24.61
C GLU A 370 -8.86 4.84 23.39
N TYR A 371 -8.12 5.47 22.48
CA TYR A 371 -8.65 6.02 21.24
C TYR A 371 -9.23 4.91 20.35
N TYR A 372 -8.50 3.81 20.18
CA TYR A 372 -9.00 2.61 19.50
C TYR A 372 -10.30 2.07 20.12
N LYS A 373 -10.36 1.96 21.45
CA LYS A 373 -11.57 1.49 22.16
C LYS A 373 -12.77 2.40 21.93
N ARG A 374 -12.57 3.72 21.93
CA ARG A 374 -13.64 4.70 21.62
C ARG A 374 -14.24 4.47 20.24
N TRP A 375 -13.40 4.22 19.23
CA TRP A 375 -13.87 3.94 17.87
C TRP A 375 -14.61 2.61 17.77
N ASN A 376 -14.09 1.55 18.39
CA ASN A 376 -14.77 0.26 18.43
C ASN A 376 -16.14 0.36 19.08
N GLU A 377 -16.25 1.11 20.18
CA GLU A 377 -17.51 1.31 20.87
C GLU A 377 -18.52 2.04 19.98
N MET A 378 -18.08 3.10 19.28
CA MET A 378 -18.92 3.82 18.33
C MET A 378 -19.44 2.92 17.19
N ALA A 379 -18.59 2.02 16.67
CA ALA A 379 -19.01 1.05 15.65
C ALA A 379 -20.04 0.06 16.22
N LYS A 380 -19.73 -0.57 17.36
CA LYS A 380 -20.60 -1.56 18.03
C LYS A 380 -21.98 -1.01 18.36
N GLN A 381 -22.06 0.25 18.81
CA GLN A 381 -23.33 0.89 19.16
C GLN A 381 -24.30 1.04 17.97
N ARG A 382 -23.80 0.92 16.75
CA ARG A 382 -24.58 1.11 15.51
C ARG A 382 -24.79 -0.19 14.74
N GLU A 383 -24.16 -1.29 15.14
CA GLU A 383 -24.30 -2.58 14.49
C GLU A 383 -25.71 -3.16 14.72
N THR A 384 -26.40 -3.51 13.64
CA THR A 384 -27.76 -4.07 13.68
C THR A 384 -27.82 -5.54 13.24
N HIS A 385 -26.82 -6.01 12.47
CA HIS A 385 -26.72 -7.38 11.94
C HIS A 385 -28.07 -7.94 11.41
N PRO A 386 -28.70 -7.29 10.41
CA PRO A 386 -30.10 -7.49 10.08
C PRO A 386 -30.50 -8.93 9.75
N ARG A 387 -29.58 -9.76 9.25
CA ARG A 387 -29.76 -11.20 8.99
C ARG A 387 -28.61 -12.03 9.59
N GLY A 388 -28.01 -11.55 10.69
CA GLY A 388 -26.88 -12.21 11.36
C GLY A 388 -25.52 -12.01 10.68
N GLU A 389 -25.46 -11.30 9.56
CA GLU A 389 -24.21 -10.95 8.87
C GLU A 389 -23.53 -9.73 9.51
N ARG A 390 -22.19 -9.78 9.55
CA ARG A 390 -21.34 -8.70 10.08
C ARG A 390 -21.35 -7.45 9.20
N ARG A 391 -21.63 -7.59 7.90
CA ARG A 391 -21.60 -6.53 6.88
C ARG A 391 -22.34 -7.00 5.62
N PRO A 392 -22.86 -6.12 4.74
CA PRO A 392 -23.58 -6.56 3.54
C PRO A 392 -22.70 -7.42 2.61
N LEU A 393 -23.24 -8.55 2.16
CA LEU A 393 -22.53 -9.49 1.29
C LEU A 393 -22.26 -8.95 -0.13
N TRP A 394 -23.03 -7.96 -0.57
CA TRP A 394 -22.89 -7.33 -1.88
C TRP A 394 -21.90 -6.15 -1.89
N MET A 395 -21.37 -5.74 -0.73
CA MET A 395 -20.30 -4.75 -0.69
C MET A 395 -18.95 -5.44 -0.88
N LYS A 396 -18.28 -5.14 -2.01
CA LYS A 396 -16.96 -5.72 -2.33
C LYS A 396 -15.94 -5.42 -1.23
N ARG A 397 -15.10 -6.42 -0.94
CA ARG A 397 -13.98 -6.34 0.00
C ARG A 397 -12.77 -7.05 -0.59
N PRO A 398 -11.57 -6.43 -0.59
CA PRO A 398 -10.34 -7.14 -0.91
C PRO A 398 -10.07 -8.25 0.11
N LEU A 399 -9.62 -9.42 -0.36
CA LEU A 399 -9.38 -10.60 0.48
C LEU A 399 -10.61 -10.94 1.36
N PRO A 400 -11.81 -11.12 0.76
CA PRO A 400 -13.01 -11.40 1.53
C PRO A 400 -12.88 -12.79 2.18
N PRO A 401 -13.29 -12.94 3.46
CA PRO A 401 -13.30 -14.26 4.08
C PRO A 401 -14.38 -15.14 3.44
N ARG A 402 -14.30 -16.46 3.65
CA ARG A 402 -15.35 -17.40 3.20
C ARG A 402 -16.71 -16.98 3.75
N LYS A 403 -17.78 -17.29 3.01
CA LYS A 403 -19.14 -16.79 3.27
C LYS A 403 -19.63 -17.12 4.69
N GLU A 404 -19.31 -18.30 5.20
CA GLU A 404 -19.65 -18.74 6.56
C GLU A 404 -19.06 -17.83 7.66
N HIS A 405 -17.90 -17.20 7.43
CA HIS A 405 -17.27 -16.30 8.39
C HIS A 405 -17.83 -14.88 8.36
N TRP A 406 -18.74 -14.57 7.44
CA TRP A 406 -19.48 -13.31 7.44
C TRP A 406 -20.60 -13.28 8.46
N PHE A 407 -21.06 -14.44 8.93
CA PHE A 407 -22.13 -14.53 9.90
C PHE A 407 -21.58 -14.55 11.33
N MET A 408 -22.35 -13.99 12.24
CA MET A 408 -22.09 -14.11 13.67
C MET A 408 -22.27 -15.59 14.07
N PRO A 409 -21.42 -16.14 14.97
CA PRO A 409 -21.70 -17.42 15.59
C PRO A 409 -23.07 -17.37 16.28
N GLU A 410 -23.84 -18.45 16.17
CA GLU A 410 -25.10 -18.63 16.91
C GLU A 410 -24.92 -18.62 18.42
#